data_AF-A0A2G2G037-F1
#
_entry.id   AF-A0A2G2G037-F1
#
_cell.length_a   1.000
_cell.length_b   1.000
_cell.length_c   1.000
_cell.angle_alpha   90.00
_cell.angle_beta   90.00
_cell.angle_gamma   90.00
#
_symmetry.space_group_name_H-M   'P 1'
#
loop_
_entity.id
_entity.type
_entity.pdbx_description
1 polymer ?
#
loop_
_entity_poly.entity_id
_entity_poly.type
_entity_poly.pdbx_seq_one_letter_code
_entity_poly.pdbx_strand_id
1 'polypeptide(L)' 'MDLADVFNILHNAVESEYMGKKISQKEMAKKMGVSMRTYQDWKIGTSAPQAARVVLKMLGELEDEDIVRVVRKINRLKDL' A
#
# COMPACT_ATOMS: atom_id res chain seq x y z
N MET A 1 -9.67 -10.94 -6.40
CA MET A 1 -8.80 -9.78 -6.20
C MET A 1 -7.38 -10.28 -6.04
N ASP A 2 -6.47 -9.87 -6.92
CA ASP A 2 -5.04 -10.13 -6.78
C ASP A 2 -4.34 -8.98 -6.00
N LEU A 3 -3.01 -9.04 -5.86
CA LEU A 3 -2.29 -8.00 -5.12
C LEU A 3 -2.21 -6.67 -5.90
N ALA A 4 -2.22 -6.72 -7.23
CA ALA A 4 -2.21 -5.53 -8.07
C ALA A 4 -3.55 -4.78 -7.96
N ASP A 5 -4.67 -5.50 -7.90
CA ASP A 5 -6.00 -4.93 -7.62
C ASP A 5 -6.00 -4.18 -6.28
N VAL A 6 -5.49 -4.80 -5.21
CA VAL A 6 -5.38 -4.16 -3.88
C VAL A 6 -4.50 -2.92 -3.96
N PHE A 7 -3.36 -3.01 -4.66
CA PHE A 7 -2.44 -1.90 -4.83
C PHE A 7 -3.10 -0.72 -5.55
N ASN A 8 -3.90 -0.99 -6.58
CA ASN A 8 -4.64 0.04 -7.31
C ASN A 8 -5.73 0.70 -6.44
N ILE A 9 -6.47 -0.08 -5.65
CA ILE A 9 -7.46 0.44 -4.70
C ILE A 9 -6.76 1.38 -3.69
N LEU A 10 -5.66 0.95 -3.09
CA LEU A 10 -4.92 1.74 -2.13
C LEU A 10 -4.32 3.01 -2.75
N HIS A 11 -3.80 2.92 -3.97
CA HIS A 11 -3.32 4.09 -4.72
C HIS A 11 -4.42 5.15 -4.88
N ASN A 12 -5.59 4.74 -5.36
CA ASN A 12 -6.73 5.64 -5.58
C ASN A 12 -7.27 6.22 -4.26
N ALA A 13 -7.30 5.43 -3.20
CA ALA A 13 -7.71 5.89 -1.87
C ALA A 13 -6.74 6.97 -1.34
N VAL A 14 -5.43 6.74 -1.43
CA VAL A 14 -4.42 7.74 -1.01
C VAL A 14 -4.46 9.00 -1.87
N GLU A 15 -4.73 8.89 -3.17
CA GLU A 15 -4.94 10.04 -4.06
C GLU A 15 -6.19 10.85 -3.65
N SER A 16 -7.28 10.17 -3.29
CA SER A 16 -8.53 10.82 -2.88
C SER A 16 -8.36 11.63 -1.60
N GLU A 17 -7.57 11.12 -0.64
CA GLU A 17 -7.20 11.84 0.58
C GLU A 17 -6.31 13.08 0.33
N TYR A 18 -5.71 13.20 -0.86
CA TYR A 18 -4.84 14.32 -1.22
C TYR A 18 -5.61 15.51 -1.80
N MET A 19 -6.70 15.89 -1.13
CA MET A 19 -7.58 17.00 -1.53
C MET A 19 -8.11 16.87 -2.97
N GLY A 20 -8.25 15.65 -3.49
CA GLY A 20 -8.64 15.38 -4.88
C GLY A 20 -7.62 15.81 -5.94
N LYS A 21 -6.38 16.16 -5.55
CA LYS A 21 -5.29 16.42 -6.50
C LYS A 21 -4.64 15.11 -6.90
N LYS A 22 -4.47 14.89 -8.20
CA LYS A 22 -3.73 13.74 -8.73
C LYS A 22 -2.32 13.70 -8.13
N ILE A 23 -1.93 12.54 -7.59
CA ILE A 23 -0.55 12.28 -7.18
C ILE A 23 0.09 11.45 -8.29
N SER A 24 1.24 11.90 -8.80
CA SER A 24 1.95 11.10 -9.79
C SER A 24 2.45 9.78 -9.18
N GLN A 25 2.56 8.73 -10.00
CA GLN A 25 3.17 7.46 -9.55
C GLN A 25 4.60 7.68 -9.02
N LYS A 26 5.33 8.66 -9.56
CA LYS A 26 6.67 9.05 -9.10
C LYS A 26 6.65 9.59 -7.66
N GLU A 27 5.68 10.43 -7.34
CA GLU A 27 5.53 10.98 -5.98
C GLU A 27 5.07 9.91 -4.98
N MET A 28 4.13 9.04 -5.38
CA MET A 28 3.74 7.89 -4.56
C MET A 28 4.93 6.96 -4.30
N ALA A 29 5.71 6.63 -5.33
CA ALA A 29 6.90 5.79 -5.19
C ALA A 29 7.90 6.41 -4.20
N LYS A 30 8.17 7.72 -4.35
CA LYS A 30 9.02 8.47 -3.42
C LYS A 30 8.49 8.43 -1.98
N LYS A 31 7.18 8.60 -1.79
CA LYS A 31 6.52 8.55 -0.47
C LYS A 31 6.62 7.17 0.19
N MET A 32 6.58 6.12 -0.62
CA MET A 32 6.68 4.72 -0.16
C MET A 32 8.12 4.19 -0.11
N GLY A 33 9.13 5.03 -0.36
CA GLY A 33 10.55 4.63 -0.27
C GLY A 33 11.01 3.66 -1.37
N VAL A 34 10.28 3.54 -2.48
CA VAL A 34 10.60 2.60 -3.57
C VAL A 34 10.91 3.33 -4.88
N SER A 35 11.59 2.64 -5.80
CA SER A 35 11.81 3.16 -7.14
C SER A 35 10.48 3.30 -7.92
N MET A 36 10.42 4.24 -8.87
CA MET A 36 9.26 4.39 -9.75
C MET A 36 8.96 3.12 -10.54
N ARG A 37 10.01 2.40 -10.97
CA ARG A 37 9.88 1.12 -11.67
C ARG A 37 9.23 0.05 -10.80
N THR A 38 9.71 -0.11 -9.58
CA THR A 38 9.14 -1.05 -8.59
C THR A 38 7.66 -0.75 -8.33
N TYR A 39 7.32 0.53 -8.14
CA TYR A 39 5.95 0.95 -7.94
C TYR A 39 5.05 0.62 -9.15
N GLN A 40 5.54 0.87 -10.35
CA GLN A 40 4.82 0.56 -11.59
C GLN A 40 4.64 -0.96 -11.75
N ASP A 41 5.69 -1.75 -11.54
CA ASP A 41 5.66 -3.21 -11.65
C ASP A 41 4.63 -3.83 -10.70
N TRP A 42 4.51 -3.32 -9.48
CA TRP A 42 3.48 -3.74 -8.52
C TRP A 42 2.08 -3.32 -8.94
N LYS A 43 1.92 -2.12 -9.51
CA LYS A 43 0.63 -1.60 -9.97
C LYS A 43 0.07 -2.37 -11.17
N ILE A 44 0.93 -2.83 -12.09
CA ILE A 44 0.54 -3.62 -13.27
C ILE A 44 0.61 -5.14 -13.05
N GLY A 45 1.09 -5.58 -11.87
CA GLY A 45 1.15 -6.98 -11.49
C GLY A 45 2.29 -7.80 -12.11
N THR A 46 3.32 -7.17 -12.69
CA THR A 46 4.51 -7.88 -13.21
C THR A 46 5.40 -8.45 -12.12
N SER A 47 5.34 -7.88 -10.91
CA SER A 47 5.93 -8.46 -9.70
C SER A 47 5.07 -8.14 -8.48
N ALA A 48 5.21 -8.93 -7.42
CA ALA A 48 4.42 -8.77 -6.20
C ALA A 48 5.22 -9.30 -4.99
N PRO A 49 5.36 -8.52 -3.90
CA PRO A 49 5.98 -9.03 -2.68
C PRO A 49 5.10 -10.12 -2.05
N GLN A 50 5.62 -11.35 -1.94
CA GLN A 50 4.85 -12.48 -1.40
C GLN A 50 4.40 -12.21 0.06
N ALA A 51 5.27 -11.60 0.86
CA ALA A 51 4.98 -11.24 2.24
C ALA A 51 3.78 -10.28 2.36
N ALA A 52 3.57 -9.38 1.40
CA ALA A 52 2.47 -8.42 1.45
C ALA A 52 1.10 -9.12 1.46
N ARG A 53 0.94 -10.20 0.68
CA ARG A 53 -0.30 -11.00 0.69
C ARG A 53 -0.56 -11.61 2.07
N VAL A 54 0.47 -12.17 2.70
CA VAL A 54 0.35 -12.79 4.03
C VAL A 54 0.00 -11.74 5.08
N VAL A 55 0.67 -10.57 5.04
CA VAL A 55 0.38 -9.45 5.95
C VAL A 55 -1.07 -8.96 5.81
N LEU A 56 -1.54 -8.75 4.58
CA LEU A 56 -2.93 -8.34 4.34
C LEU A 56 -3.94 -9.38 4.84
N LYS A 57 -3.63 -10.67 4.64
CA LYS A 57 -4.49 -11.74 5.14
C LYS A 57 -4.54 -11.71 6.68
N MET A 58 -3.40 -11.61 7.35
CA MET A 58 -3.35 -11.53 8.82
C MET A 58 -4.09 -10.30 9.36
N LEU A 59 -4.00 -9.15 8.68
CA LEU A 59 -4.78 -7.97 9.04
C LEU A 59 -6.29 -8.22 8.91
N GLY A 60 -6.73 -8.94 7.87
CA GLY A 60 -8.14 -9.25 7.65
C GLY A 60 -8.76 -10.24 8.64
N GLU A 61 -7.96 -10.92 9.47
CA GLU A 61 -8.45 -11.81 10.54
C GLU A 61 -8.68 -11.07 11.88
N LEU A 62 -8.38 -9.77 11.94
CA LEU A 62 -8.52 -8.95 13.14
C LEU A 62 -9.84 -8.19 13.15
N GLU A 63 -10.32 -7.84 14.35
CA GLU A 63 -11.41 -6.89 14.54
C GLU A 63 -10.99 -5.47 14.12
N ASP A 64 -11.96 -4.63 13.73
CA ASP A 64 -11.73 -3.30 13.17
C ASP A 64 -10.79 -2.43 14.01
N GLU A 65 -10.96 -2.42 15.34
CA GLU A 65 -10.12 -1.63 16.25
C GLU A 65 -8.66 -2.10 16.23
N ASP A 66 -8.44 -3.42 16.16
CA ASP A 66 -7.11 -4.00 16.13
C ASP A 66 -6.42 -3.79 14.78
N ILE A 67 -7.17 -3.81 13.67
CA ILE A 67 -6.64 -3.42 12.35
C ILE A 67 -6.05 -2.01 12.42
N VAL A 68 -6.83 -1.04 12.91
CA VAL A 68 -6.39 0.35 13.05
C VAL A 68 -5.17 0.45 13.96
N ARG A 69 -5.21 -0.23 15.12
CA ARG A 69 -4.10 -0.22 16.10
C ARG A 69 -2.79 -0.74 15.50
N VAL A 70 -2.85 -1.87 14.78
CA VAL A 70 -1.67 -2.49 14.15
C VAL A 70 -1.12 -1.62 13.04
N VAL A 71 -1.97 -1.10 12.14
CA VAL A 71 -1.53 -0.20 11.04
C VAL A 71 -0.86 1.06 11.58
N ARG A 72 -1.41 1.67 12.65
CA ARG A 72 -0.79 2.85 13.28
C ARG A 72 0.54 2.53 13.95
N LYS A 73 0.73 1.31 14.47
CA LYS A 73 2.00 0.85 15.01
C LYS A 73 3.04 0.63 13.89
N ILE A 74 2.63 0.03 12.77
CA ILE A 74 3.48 -0.17 11.58
C ILE A 74 4.03 1.17 11.07
N ASN A 75 3.19 2.20 10.96
CA ASN A 75 3.61 3.54 10.49
C ASN A 75 4.63 4.25 11.40
N ARG A 76 4.84 3.75 12.62
CA ARG A 76 5.87 4.27 13.56
C ARG A 76 7.18 3.49 13.47
N LEU A 77 7.22 2.37 12.75
CA LEU A 77 8.45 1.66 12.46
C LEU A 77 9.23 2.49 11.43
N LYS A 78 10.45 2.89 11.79
CA LYS A 78 11.27 3.78 10.95
C LYS A 78 11.93 3.06 9.77
N ASP A 79 11.93 1.73 9.78
CA ASP A 79 12.80 0.88 8.97
C ASP A 79 12.07 -0.27 8.25
N LEU A 80 10.80 -0.07 7.86
CA LEU A 80 10.12 -0.98 6.92
C LEU A 80 10.32 -0.55 5.47
#